data_AF-A0A841EJ35-F1
#
_entry.id   AF-A0A841EJ35-F1
#
_cell.length_a   1.000
_cell.length_b   1.000
_cell.length_c   1.000
_cell.angle_alpha   90.00
_cell.angle_beta   90.00
_cell.angle_gamma   90.00
#
_symmetry.space_group_name_H-M   'P 1'
#
loop_
_entity.id
_entity.type
_entity.pdbx_description
1 polymer ?
#
loop_
_entity_poly.entity_id
_entity_poly.type
_entity_poly.pdbx_seq_one_letter_code
_entity_poly.pdbx_strand_id
1 'polypeptide(L)'
;MISLFAGPAARNADTGAAVTRLAIAVGLFLLGAIVVGVVIVPLTALNPGIISSVGALQCTSDGATDQAESSGYAEDSIPEDYLDLYRSVGEEKDVPWNVLASVGQAESDHGRWPGAGITEGHNDAGAAGPMQFGALDGSAAGNSWGGEPVMDADDRPEEGYGQDGNGDGTVSVYDPADAIPAAADYLLAHGAQEDMDEAIFAYNHSWGYVDEVTSWADRYAEGDFETSGSVQRAVNCELDDEGEPISLLASSDLAQDVVEWAMDQRGKPYVWSATGPDAFDCSGLTQGAYGSIGVSIPRVSQDQWAFGPKIPEGEEQPGDLVFFDVNGPGGTPGHVGMVVGDGLMVEAWCTDCGPIATREYDAPGRSAILGFTRPLEHPDVKAQLGDRAQ
;
A
#
# COMPACT_ATOMS: atom_id res chain seq x y z
N MET A 1 -11.15 -94.28 65.24
CA MET A 1 -11.91 -94.27 66.50
C MET A 1 -11.79 -92.88 67.10
N ILE A 2 -12.92 -92.29 67.50
CA ILE A 2 -13.08 -90.95 68.15
C ILE A 2 -12.91 -89.79 67.14
N SER A 3 -13.93 -89.10 66.61
CA SER A 3 -15.20 -88.50 67.10
C SER A 3 -15.05 -87.11 67.73
N LEU A 4 -16.07 -86.27 67.42
CA LEU A 4 -16.55 -85.03 68.06
C LEU A 4 -16.19 -83.74 67.28
N PHE A 5 -17.11 -83.13 66.51
CA PHE A 5 -18.35 -82.38 66.83
C PHE A 5 -18.15 -80.96 67.39
N ALA A 6 -19.07 -80.09 66.95
CA ALA A 6 -19.38 -78.71 67.33
C ALA A 6 -18.51 -77.64 66.65
N GLY A 7 -19.03 -76.53 66.13
CA GLY A 7 -20.36 -75.89 66.22
C GLY A 7 -20.19 -74.44 65.74
N PRO A 8 -21.28 -73.73 65.40
CA PRO A 8 -21.27 -72.71 64.36
C PRO A 8 -21.31 -71.26 64.89
N ALA A 9 -20.73 -70.32 64.14
CA ALA A 9 -21.05 -68.88 64.14
C ALA A 9 -20.05 -68.19 63.20
N ALA A 10 -20.34 -67.12 62.49
CA ALA A 10 -21.55 -66.44 62.08
C ALA A 10 -21.09 -65.57 60.89
N ARG A 11 -22.02 -65.28 60.00
CA ARG A 11 -21.85 -64.34 58.89
C ARG A 11 -21.31 -63.01 59.42
N ASN A 12 -20.30 -62.46 58.75
CA ASN A 12 -20.35 -61.05 58.35
C ASN A 12 -19.61 -60.91 57.02
N ALA A 13 -20.34 -60.35 56.07
CA ALA A 13 -19.89 -60.08 54.73
C ALA A 13 -18.87 -58.94 54.77
N ASP A 14 -17.62 -59.24 54.45
CA ASP A 14 -16.65 -58.21 54.07
C ASP A 14 -16.89 -57.80 52.61
N THR A 15 -18.06 -57.22 52.38
CA THR A 15 -18.38 -56.40 51.19
C THR A 15 -17.61 -55.08 51.17
N GLY A 16 -16.71 -54.84 52.13
CA GLY A 16 -15.84 -53.65 52.17
C GLY A 16 -14.65 -53.72 51.23
N ALA A 17 -14.05 -54.89 50.98
CA ALA A 17 -12.77 -54.95 50.26
C ALA A 17 -12.89 -54.89 48.72
N ALA A 18 -14.04 -55.30 48.15
CA ALA A 18 -14.26 -55.25 46.70
C ALA A 18 -14.78 -53.87 46.24
N VAL A 19 -15.63 -53.22 47.04
CA VAL A 19 -16.16 -51.88 46.73
C VAL A 19 -15.07 -50.81 46.87
N THR A 20 -14.17 -50.93 47.86
CA THR A 20 -13.02 -50.01 48.00
C THR A 20 -11.98 -50.20 46.89
N ARG A 21 -11.75 -51.44 46.40
CA ARG A 21 -10.83 -51.67 45.27
C ARG A 21 -11.40 -51.21 43.93
N LEU A 22 -12.71 -51.31 43.73
CA LEU A 22 -13.38 -50.78 42.53
C LEU A 22 -13.49 -49.24 42.57
N ALA A 23 -13.71 -48.64 43.74
CA ALA A 23 -13.71 -47.18 43.91
C ALA A 23 -12.32 -46.56 43.74
N ILE A 24 -11.25 -47.23 44.19
CA ILE A 24 -9.87 -46.79 43.94
C ILE A 24 -9.47 -47.00 42.47
N ALA A 25 -9.92 -48.09 41.82
CA ALA A 25 -9.66 -48.32 40.40
C ALA A 25 -10.41 -47.31 39.50
N VAL A 26 -11.68 -47.01 39.77
CA VAL A 26 -12.44 -45.98 39.05
C VAL A 26 -11.93 -44.58 39.41
N GLY A 27 -11.54 -44.33 40.66
CA GLY A 27 -10.93 -43.08 41.10
C GLY A 27 -9.58 -42.80 40.45
N LEU A 28 -8.70 -43.80 40.33
CA LEU A 28 -7.41 -43.68 39.63
C LEU A 28 -7.56 -43.68 38.10
N PHE A 29 -8.60 -44.31 37.54
CA PHE A 29 -8.90 -44.19 36.11
C PHE A 29 -9.54 -42.84 35.77
N LEU A 30 -10.32 -42.24 36.67
CA LEU A 30 -10.84 -40.88 36.50
C LEU A 30 -9.78 -39.81 36.81
N LEU A 31 -8.89 -39.99 37.80
CA LEU A 31 -7.72 -39.12 37.98
C LEU A 31 -6.69 -39.31 36.86
N GLY A 32 -6.54 -40.53 36.33
CA GLY A 32 -5.70 -40.81 35.17
C GLY A 32 -6.28 -40.28 33.86
N ALA A 33 -7.60 -40.35 33.65
CA ALA A 33 -8.26 -39.76 32.48
C ALA A 33 -8.43 -38.24 32.59
N ILE A 34 -8.47 -37.67 33.81
CA ILE A 34 -8.40 -36.23 34.03
C ILE A 34 -6.95 -35.74 33.92
N VAL A 35 -5.94 -36.49 34.37
CA VAL A 35 -4.52 -36.08 34.23
C VAL A 35 -3.93 -36.41 32.86
N VAL A 36 -4.40 -37.44 32.15
CA VAL A 36 -4.04 -37.70 30.74
C VAL A 36 -4.92 -36.90 29.77
N GLY A 37 -6.14 -36.50 30.19
CA GLY A 37 -6.98 -35.52 29.50
C GLY A 37 -6.64 -34.05 29.79
N VAL A 38 -5.74 -33.79 30.75
CA VAL A 38 -5.20 -32.44 31.07
C VAL A 38 -3.70 -32.34 30.72
N VAL A 39 -3.04 -33.42 30.29
CA VAL A 39 -1.61 -33.40 29.90
C VAL A 39 -1.35 -33.85 28.45
N ILE A 40 -2.39 -34.21 27.68
CA ILE A 40 -2.28 -34.34 26.22
C ILE A 40 -3.50 -33.66 25.58
N VAL A 41 -3.58 -32.34 25.74
CA VAL A 41 -4.34 -31.48 24.84
C VAL A 41 -3.50 -31.37 23.57
N PRO A 42 -4.04 -31.59 22.36
CA PRO A 42 -3.31 -31.38 21.13
C PRO A 42 -2.83 -29.93 21.12
N LEU A 43 -1.52 -29.77 20.98
CA LEU A 43 -0.78 -28.51 20.86
C LEU A 43 -1.07 -27.88 19.49
N THR A 44 -2.36 -27.71 19.12
CA THR A 44 -2.83 -27.14 17.85
C THR A 44 -4.23 -26.53 17.97
N ALA A 45 -4.56 -25.89 19.10
CA ALA A 45 -5.74 -25.02 19.23
C ALA A 45 -5.65 -24.13 20.48
N LEU A 46 -4.60 -23.32 20.57
CA LEU A 46 -4.67 -22.06 21.30
C LEU A 46 -4.69 -20.95 20.26
N ASN A 47 -5.82 -20.28 20.20
CA ASN A 47 -6.06 -19.03 19.51
C ASN A 47 -4.84 -18.08 19.65
N PRO A 48 -4.13 -17.69 18.57
CA PRO A 48 -3.14 -16.62 18.65
C PRO A 48 -3.80 -15.23 18.73
N GLY A 49 -5.13 -15.14 18.73
CA GLY A 49 -5.83 -13.93 19.12
C GLY A 49 -5.58 -13.62 20.59
N ILE A 50 -4.95 -12.48 20.85
CA ILE A 50 -4.60 -11.87 22.16
C ILE A 50 -3.19 -12.24 22.65
N ILE A 51 -2.17 -11.83 21.89
CA ILE A 51 -0.97 -11.21 22.45
C ILE A 51 -0.97 -9.75 21.97
N SER A 52 -0.92 -8.84 22.91
CA SER A 52 -0.91 -7.40 22.70
C SER A 52 0.23 -6.97 21.79
N SER A 53 -0.12 -6.44 20.63
CA SER A 53 0.43 -5.23 20.01
C SER A 53 1.76 -4.71 20.57
N VAL A 54 2.87 -5.28 20.12
CA VAL A 54 4.10 -4.56 19.77
C VAL A 54 4.73 -5.36 18.63
N GLY A 55 4.60 -4.86 17.40
CA GLY A 55 5.21 -5.47 16.23
C GLY A 55 6.73 -5.33 16.31
N ALA A 56 7.41 -6.42 16.67
CA ALA A 56 8.82 -6.58 16.35
C ALA A 56 8.87 -7.22 14.96
N LEU A 57 9.29 -6.43 13.97
CA LEU A 57 9.55 -6.85 12.60
C LEU A 57 10.41 -8.13 12.59
N GLN A 58 9.94 -9.17 11.91
CA GLN A 58 10.70 -10.39 11.62
C GLN A 58 10.80 -10.55 10.11
N CYS A 59 12.02 -10.56 9.60
CA CYS A 59 12.30 -10.91 8.21
C CYS A 59 12.16 -12.43 8.05
N THR A 60 11.20 -12.88 7.24
CA THR A 60 11.14 -14.27 6.77
C THR A 60 11.32 -14.31 5.26
N SER A 61 12.32 -15.05 4.80
CA SER A 61 12.46 -15.48 3.40
C SER A 61 11.75 -16.82 3.24
N ASP A 62 10.54 -16.82 2.70
CA ASP A 62 9.91 -17.88 1.89
C ASP A 62 8.38 -17.73 1.91
N GLY A 63 7.77 -17.64 0.74
CA GLY A 63 6.33 -17.80 0.55
C GLY A 63 5.88 -17.09 -0.72
N ALA A 64 5.29 -17.82 -1.66
CA ALA A 64 4.63 -17.24 -2.82
C ALA A 64 3.71 -16.09 -2.38
N THR A 65 3.76 -14.98 -3.11
CA THR A 65 2.83 -13.87 -3.01
C THR A 65 1.43 -14.37 -3.33
N ASP A 66 0.66 -14.71 -2.30
CA ASP A 66 -0.75 -15.02 -2.48
C ASP A 66 -1.41 -13.75 -3.06
N GLN A 67 -2.00 -13.88 -4.25
CA GLN A 67 -2.72 -12.81 -4.93
C GLN A 67 -3.88 -12.33 -4.03
N ALA A 68 -4.19 -11.03 -4.08
CA ALA A 68 -5.29 -10.47 -3.29
C ALA A 68 -6.62 -11.16 -3.64
N GLU A 69 -7.48 -11.41 -2.66
CA GLU A 69 -8.86 -11.82 -2.94
C GLU A 69 -9.63 -10.62 -3.54
N SER A 70 -10.61 -10.89 -4.40
CA SER A 70 -11.41 -9.82 -5.00
C SER A 70 -12.53 -9.35 -4.09
N SER A 71 -12.69 -8.03 -3.97
CA SER A 71 -13.84 -7.45 -3.31
C SER A 71 -15.13 -7.71 -4.09
N GLY A 72 -16.27 -7.72 -3.39
CA GLY A 72 -17.57 -7.74 -4.07
C GLY A 72 -17.79 -6.53 -4.99
N TYR A 73 -17.08 -5.42 -4.76
CA TYR A 73 -17.10 -4.28 -5.68
C TYR A 73 -16.40 -4.62 -7.00
N ALA A 74 -15.23 -5.28 -6.97
CA ALA A 74 -14.51 -5.71 -8.17
C ALA A 74 -15.35 -6.67 -9.02
N GLU A 75 -16.00 -7.65 -8.40
CA GLU A 75 -16.87 -8.61 -9.09
C GLU A 75 -18.07 -7.95 -9.76
N ASP A 76 -18.59 -6.86 -9.18
CA ASP A 76 -19.74 -6.13 -9.71
C ASP A 76 -19.36 -5.07 -10.77
N SER A 77 -18.16 -4.48 -10.69
CA SER A 77 -17.75 -3.32 -11.50
C SER A 77 -16.85 -3.66 -12.69
N ILE A 78 -16.10 -4.76 -12.64
CA ILE A 78 -15.19 -5.17 -13.71
C ILE A 78 -15.92 -6.15 -14.64
N PRO A 79 -15.81 -6.03 -15.98
CA PRO A 79 -16.38 -7.03 -16.88
C PRO A 79 -15.79 -8.42 -16.59
N GLU A 80 -16.62 -9.47 -16.60
CA GLU A 80 -16.19 -10.84 -16.26
C GLU A 80 -14.99 -11.30 -17.10
N ASP A 81 -15.00 -11.00 -18.41
CA ASP A 81 -13.92 -11.33 -19.34
C ASP A 81 -12.60 -10.61 -19.01
N TYR A 82 -12.66 -9.37 -18.57
CA TYR A 82 -11.49 -8.63 -18.10
C TYR A 82 -10.99 -9.12 -16.75
N LEU A 83 -11.89 -9.37 -15.80
CA LEU A 83 -11.54 -9.84 -14.45
C LEU A 83 -10.82 -11.19 -14.50
N ASP A 84 -11.30 -12.11 -15.34
CA ASP A 84 -10.66 -13.40 -15.56
C ASP A 84 -9.24 -13.23 -16.13
N LEU A 85 -9.06 -12.33 -17.11
CA LEU A 85 -7.74 -12.03 -17.69
C LEU A 85 -6.80 -11.38 -16.67
N TYR A 86 -7.25 -10.41 -15.87
CA TYR A 86 -6.41 -9.78 -14.85
C TYR A 86 -5.90 -10.79 -13.84
N ARG A 87 -6.78 -11.68 -13.35
CA ARG A 87 -6.42 -12.72 -12.40
C ARG A 87 -5.46 -13.73 -13.01
N SER A 88 -5.74 -14.22 -14.22
CA SER A 88 -4.88 -15.22 -14.87
C SER A 88 -3.50 -14.66 -15.18
N VAL A 89 -3.42 -13.44 -15.72
CA VAL A 89 -2.14 -12.79 -16.03
C VAL A 89 -1.40 -12.43 -14.75
N GLY A 90 -2.10 -11.94 -13.73
CA GLY A 90 -1.48 -11.60 -12.44
C GLY A 90 -0.85 -12.83 -11.77
N GLU A 91 -1.55 -13.95 -11.76
CA GLU A 91 -1.03 -15.23 -11.26
C GLU A 91 0.16 -15.74 -12.12
N GLU A 92 0.04 -15.68 -13.45
CA GLU A 92 1.09 -16.16 -14.36
C GLU A 92 2.38 -15.36 -14.25
N LYS A 93 2.26 -14.02 -14.19
CA LYS A 93 3.39 -13.09 -14.28
C LYS A 93 3.87 -12.57 -12.92
N ASP A 94 3.25 -13.02 -11.83
CA ASP A 94 3.54 -12.57 -10.46
C ASP A 94 3.41 -11.04 -10.32
N VAL A 95 2.34 -10.49 -10.89
CA VAL A 95 1.92 -9.08 -10.77
C VAL A 95 0.57 -9.06 -10.06
N PRO A 96 0.32 -8.16 -9.09
CA PRO A 96 -0.98 -8.10 -8.43
C PRO A 96 -2.11 -7.83 -9.44
N TRP A 97 -3.08 -8.75 -9.55
CA TRP A 97 -4.17 -8.62 -10.54
C TRP A 97 -4.98 -7.34 -10.33
N ASN A 98 -5.13 -6.89 -9.08
CA ASN A 98 -5.85 -5.67 -8.73
C ASN A 98 -5.12 -4.43 -9.26
N VAL A 99 -3.79 -4.44 -9.34
CA VAL A 99 -3.02 -3.35 -9.98
C VAL A 99 -3.25 -3.34 -11.50
N LEU A 100 -3.20 -4.50 -12.16
CA LEU A 100 -3.51 -4.60 -13.60
C LEU A 100 -4.93 -4.14 -13.92
N ALA A 101 -5.90 -4.52 -13.07
CA ALA A 101 -7.27 -4.07 -13.16
C ALA A 101 -7.37 -2.54 -13.01
N SER A 102 -6.65 -1.97 -12.06
CA SER A 102 -6.63 -0.52 -11.82
C SER A 102 -6.04 0.28 -12.97
N VAL A 103 -4.98 -0.21 -13.61
CA VAL A 103 -4.46 0.38 -14.85
C VAL A 103 -5.55 0.38 -15.91
N GLY A 104 -6.22 -0.75 -16.16
CA GLY A 104 -7.32 -0.79 -17.14
C GLY A 104 -8.53 0.07 -16.77
N GLN A 105 -8.81 0.25 -15.48
CA GLN A 105 -9.85 1.14 -14.99
C GLN A 105 -9.51 2.61 -15.25
N ALA A 106 -8.28 3.03 -14.94
CA ALA A 106 -7.80 4.39 -15.12
C ALA A 106 -7.66 4.77 -16.60
N GLU A 107 -7.26 3.81 -17.45
CA GLU A 107 -7.02 4.07 -18.88
C GLU A 107 -8.30 4.12 -19.70
N SER A 108 -9.29 3.28 -19.41
CA SER A 108 -10.44 3.14 -20.31
C SER A 108 -11.72 2.62 -19.67
N ASP A 109 -11.78 2.52 -18.33
CA ASP A 109 -12.87 1.82 -17.65
C ASP A 109 -13.04 0.39 -18.20
N HIS A 110 -11.92 -0.35 -18.32
CA HIS A 110 -11.88 -1.70 -18.88
C HIS A 110 -12.44 -1.77 -20.31
N GLY A 111 -12.05 -0.80 -21.15
CA GLY A 111 -12.47 -0.69 -22.54
C GLY A 111 -13.89 -0.14 -22.75
N ARG A 112 -14.57 0.34 -21.69
CA ARG A 112 -15.97 0.79 -21.78
C ARG A 112 -16.14 2.28 -22.02
N TRP A 113 -15.12 3.11 -21.72
CA TRP A 113 -15.23 4.54 -21.97
C TRP A 113 -15.45 4.84 -23.46
N PRO A 114 -16.30 5.83 -23.79
CA PRO A 114 -16.45 6.27 -25.17
C PRO A 114 -15.30 7.21 -25.54
N GLY A 115 -14.52 6.86 -26.56
CA GLY A 115 -13.40 7.71 -26.97
C GLY A 115 -12.63 7.15 -28.16
N ALA A 116 -11.91 8.04 -28.85
CA ALA A 116 -10.95 7.63 -29.86
C ALA A 116 -9.80 6.87 -29.18
N GLY A 117 -9.35 5.78 -29.80
CA GLY A 117 -8.25 4.97 -29.28
C GLY A 117 -8.66 3.90 -28.28
N ILE A 118 -9.93 3.70 -27.96
CA ILE A 118 -10.31 2.64 -26.99
C ILE A 118 -10.56 1.31 -27.70
N THR A 119 -11.49 1.30 -28.67
CA THR A 119 -11.81 0.10 -29.48
C THR A 119 -11.30 0.19 -30.91
N GLU A 120 -10.94 1.39 -31.37
CA GLU A 120 -10.37 1.65 -32.69
C GLU A 120 -9.62 3.00 -32.71
N GLY A 121 -8.67 3.13 -33.65
CA GLY A 121 -7.90 4.35 -33.84
C GLY A 121 -6.95 4.65 -32.68
N HIS A 122 -6.69 5.92 -32.44
CA HIS A 122 -5.83 6.38 -31.35
C HIS A 122 -6.37 7.71 -30.81
N ASN A 123 -6.04 8.02 -29.57
CA ASN A 123 -6.28 9.34 -28.99
C ASN A 123 -5.25 10.37 -29.51
N ASP A 124 -5.34 11.63 -29.09
CA ASP A 124 -4.44 12.70 -29.55
C ASP A 124 -2.96 12.49 -29.16
N ALA A 125 -2.69 11.63 -28.18
CA ALA A 125 -1.33 11.23 -27.79
C ALA A 125 -0.81 10.01 -28.57
N GLY A 126 -1.64 9.40 -29.43
CA GLY A 126 -1.30 8.19 -30.16
C GLY A 126 -1.50 6.90 -29.37
N ALA A 127 -2.20 6.96 -28.23
CA ALA A 127 -2.50 5.77 -27.42
C ALA A 127 -3.72 5.02 -27.95
N ALA A 128 -3.68 3.70 -27.88
CA ALA A 128 -4.71 2.80 -28.38
C ALA A 128 -4.98 1.62 -27.41
N GLY A 129 -6.16 1.03 -27.50
CA GLY A 129 -6.57 -0.14 -26.73
C GLY A 129 -7.07 0.13 -25.32
N PRO A 130 -7.60 -0.89 -24.62
CA PRO A 130 -8.12 -0.74 -23.26
C PRO A 130 -7.03 -0.42 -22.22
N MET A 131 -5.77 -0.72 -22.53
CA MET A 131 -4.62 -0.38 -21.68
C MET A 131 -3.86 0.87 -22.17
N GLN A 132 -4.40 1.57 -23.18
CA GLN A 132 -3.87 2.82 -23.77
C GLN A 132 -2.36 2.79 -24.02
N PHE A 133 -1.92 1.84 -24.86
CA PHE A 133 -0.53 1.77 -25.31
C PHE A 133 -0.25 2.76 -26.44
N GLY A 134 0.93 3.39 -26.42
CA GLY A 134 1.43 4.14 -27.58
C GLY A 134 1.61 3.24 -28.80
N ALA A 135 0.71 3.34 -29.77
CA ALA A 135 0.63 2.43 -30.93
C ALA A 135 1.01 3.10 -32.26
N LEU A 136 1.76 4.21 -32.18
CA LEU A 136 2.27 4.97 -33.32
C LEU A 136 3.71 5.40 -33.10
N ASP A 137 4.48 5.47 -34.19
CA ASP A 137 5.80 6.09 -34.19
C ASP A 137 5.72 7.54 -33.70
N GLY A 138 6.44 7.84 -32.63
CA GLY A 138 6.44 9.17 -32.00
C GLY A 138 5.17 9.48 -31.19
N SER A 139 4.42 8.45 -30.77
CA SER A 139 3.38 8.60 -29.76
C SER A 139 3.93 9.31 -28.52
N ALA A 140 3.10 10.16 -27.93
CA ALA A 140 3.39 10.82 -26.65
C ALA A 140 2.89 10.03 -25.45
N ALA A 141 2.37 8.81 -25.65
CA ALA A 141 2.06 7.89 -24.57
C ALA A 141 3.35 7.50 -23.83
N GLY A 142 3.27 7.36 -22.51
CA GLY A 142 4.41 6.99 -21.65
C GLY A 142 4.94 5.57 -21.87
N ASN A 143 4.17 4.75 -22.60
CA ASN A 143 4.43 3.35 -22.91
C ASN A 143 4.42 3.11 -24.43
N SER A 144 4.86 1.92 -24.86
CA SER A 144 4.97 1.60 -26.29
C SER A 144 4.44 0.21 -26.62
N TRP A 145 3.55 0.14 -27.61
CA TRP A 145 3.10 -1.12 -28.21
C TRP A 145 4.19 -1.77 -29.05
N GLY A 146 5.03 -0.96 -29.72
CA GLY A 146 6.16 -1.43 -30.52
C GLY A 146 5.93 -1.54 -32.02
N GLY A 147 4.68 -1.45 -32.48
CA GLY A 147 4.35 -1.62 -33.91
C GLY A 147 2.96 -1.10 -34.25
N GLU A 148 2.39 -1.61 -35.35
CA GLU A 148 1.03 -1.29 -35.75
C GLU A 148 0.02 -1.74 -34.66
N PRO A 149 -1.10 -1.02 -34.47
CA PRO A 149 -2.12 -1.39 -33.49
C PRO A 149 -2.64 -2.82 -33.64
N VAL A 150 -2.63 -3.36 -34.86
CA VAL A 150 -2.98 -4.74 -35.16
C VAL A 150 -1.96 -5.27 -36.16
N MET A 151 -1.31 -6.39 -35.84
CA MET A 151 -0.29 -7.01 -36.69
C MET A 151 -0.35 -8.53 -36.60
N ASP A 152 0.18 -9.22 -37.61
CA ASP A 152 0.43 -10.67 -37.55
C ASP A 152 1.48 -10.95 -36.47
N ALA A 153 1.32 -12.01 -35.68
CA ALA A 153 2.24 -12.33 -34.60
C ALA A 153 3.69 -12.58 -35.08
N ASP A 154 3.84 -13.08 -36.30
CA ASP A 154 5.15 -13.30 -36.95
C ASP A 154 5.85 -11.98 -37.35
N ASP A 155 5.09 -10.87 -37.47
CA ASP A 155 5.59 -9.55 -37.86
C ASP A 155 5.85 -8.64 -36.65
N ARG A 156 5.63 -9.14 -35.43
CA ARG A 156 5.81 -8.40 -34.18
C ARG A 156 7.25 -7.91 -33.99
N PRO A 157 7.49 -6.58 -33.85
CA PRO A 157 8.82 -6.04 -33.63
C PRO A 157 9.47 -6.52 -32.32
N GLU A 158 10.81 -6.48 -32.26
CA GLU A 158 11.55 -6.79 -31.03
C GLU A 158 11.35 -5.72 -29.94
N GLU A 159 11.18 -4.47 -30.35
CA GLU A 159 10.95 -3.32 -29.45
C GLU A 159 9.46 -3.18 -29.12
N GLY A 160 9.14 -2.82 -27.87
CA GLY A 160 7.77 -2.66 -27.38
C GLY A 160 7.20 -3.91 -26.72
N TYR A 161 5.94 -3.79 -26.27
CA TYR A 161 5.31 -4.75 -25.37
C TYR A 161 4.14 -5.52 -25.99
N GLY A 162 3.70 -5.19 -27.21
CA GLY A 162 2.62 -5.92 -27.86
C GLY A 162 2.94 -7.41 -27.98
N GLN A 163 1.97 -8.27 -27.67
CA GLN A 163 2.12 -9.73 -27.67
C GLN A 163 0.79 -10.42 -28.05
N ASP A 164 0.89 -11.62 -28.62
CA ASP A 164 -0.26 -12.50 -28.92
C ASP A 164 -0.51 -13.35 -27.67
N GLY A 165 -1.29 -12.81 -26.74
CA GLY A 165 -1.50 -13.42 -25.43
C GLY A 165 -2.48 -14.60 -25.46
N ASN A 166 -3.39 -14.62 -26.43
CA ASN A 166 -4.37 -15.69 -26.59
C ASN A 166 -3.94 -16.78 -27.61
N GLY A 167 -2.85 -16.55 -28.36
CA GLY A 167 -2.29 -17.47 -29.34
C GLY A 167 -3.12 -17.60 -30.61
N ASP A 168 -3.87 -16.57 -30.99
CA ASP A 168 -4.73 -16.59 -32.19
C ASP A 168 -4.00 -16.24 -33.49
N GLY A 169 -2.71 -15.84 -33.39
CA GLY A 169 -1.86 -15.44 -34.51
C GLY A 169 -1.89 -13.94 -34.80
N THR A 170 -2.67 -13.16 -34.05
CA THR A 170 -2.77 -11.71 -34.17
C THR A 170 -2.25 -11.06 -32.90
N VAL A 171 -1.53 -9.95 -33.04
CA VAL A 171 -1.16 -9.06 -31.94
C VAL A 171 -2.01 -7.79 -32.09
N SER A 172 -2.98 -7.61 -31.22
CA SER A 172 -3.97 -6.54 -31.31
C SER A 172 -4.03 -5.71 -30.02
N VAL A 173 -3.68 -4.43 -30.11
CA VAL A 173 -3.75 -3.50 -28.97
C VAL A 173 -5.19 -3.37 -28.43
N TYR A 174 -6.21 -3.67 -29.25
CA TYR A 174 -7.62 -3.61 -28.86
C TYR A 174 -8.15 -4.91 -28.26
N ASP A 175 -7.40 -6.01 -28.35
CA ASP A 175 -7.78 -7.27 -27.69
C ASP A 175 -7.26 -7.23 -26.25
N PRO A 176 -8.13 -7.25 -25.21
CA PRO A 176 -7.68 -7.30 -23.83
C PRO A 176 -6.79 -8.52 -23.53
N ALA A 177 -6.97 -9.64 -24.24
CA ALA A 177 -6.14 -10.83 -24.05
C ALA A 177 -4.68 -10.62 -24.49
N ASP A 178 -4.42 -9.61 -25.33
CA ASP A 178 -3.07 -9.19 -25.74
C ASP A 178 -2.58 -7.99 -24.92
N ALA A 179 -3.45 -7.01 -24.70
CA ALA A 179 -3.11 -5.75 -24.06
C ALA A 179 -2.82 -5.88 -22.56
N ILE A 180 -3.57 -6.71 -21.83
CA ILE A 180 -3.38 -6.92 -20.38
C ILE A 180 -2.02 -7.58 -20.08
N PRO A 181 -1.63 -8.69 -20.72
CA PRO A 181 -0.32 -9.26 -20.47
C PRO A 181 0.83 -8.40 -21.01
N ALA A 182 0.62 -7.58 -22.04
CA ALA A 182 1.58 -6.56 -22.45
C ALA A 182 1.81 -5.50 -21.34
N ALA A 183 0.74 -5.06 -20.67
CA ALA A 183 0.83 -4.13 -19.54
C ALA A 183 1.59 -4.74 -18.35
N ALA A 184 1.36 -6.01 -18.05
CA ALA A 184 2.12 -6.72 -17.02
C ALA A 184 3.62 -6.80 -17.36
N ASP A 185 3.98 -7.12 -18.62
CA ASP A 185 5.40 -7.12 -19.03
C ASP A 185 6.02 -5.73 -18.97
N TYR A 186 5.25 -4.69 -19.32
CA TYR A 186 5.71 -3.31 -19.16
C TYR A 186 6.06 -3.02 -17.70
N LEU A 187 5.14 -3.31 -16.77
CA LEU A 187 5.36 -3.05 -15.34
C LEU A 187 6.58 -3.82 -14.81
N LEU A 188 6.70 -5.12 -15.15
CA LEU A 188 7.85 -5.93 -14.76
C LEU A 188 9.17 -5.40 -15.31
N ALA A 189 9.19 -4.97 -16.58
CA ALA A 189 10.39 -4.40 -17.20
C ALA A 189 10.82 -3.05 -16.58
N HIS A 190 9.90 -2.38 -15.88
CA HIS A 190 10.15 -1.13 -15.15
C HIS A 190 10.21 -1.32 -13.64
N GLY A 191 10.48 -2.54 -13.16
CA GLY A 191 10.84 -2.80 -11.77
C GLY A 191 9.66 -3.04 -10.84
N ALA A 192 8.50 -3.48 -11.34
CA ALA A 192 7.32 -3.71 -10.50
C ALA A 192 7.52 -4.73 -9.35
N GLN A 193 8.55 -5.57 -9.42
CA GLN A 193 8.89 -6.51 -8.33
C GLN A 193 9.66 -5.83 -7.20
N GLU A 194 10.34 -4.72 -7.50
CA GLU A 194 11.11 -3.91 -6.57
C GLU A 194 10.29 -2.72 -6.07
N ASP A 195 9.71 -1.95 -7.00
CA ASP A 195 8.91 -0.76 -6.75
C ASP A 195 7.75 -0.66 -7.76
N MET A 196 6.57 -1.04 -7.28
CA MET A 196 5.34 -0.98 -8.09
C MET A 196 4.96 0.46 -8.46
N ASP A 197 5.19 1.43 -7.58
CA ASP A 197 4.77 2.80 -7.80
C ASP A 197 5.65 3.46 -8.87
N GLU A 198 6.96 3.18 -8.86
CA GLU A 198 7.87 3.63 -9.93
C GLU A 198 7.52 2.98 -11.27
N ALA A 199 7.14 1.69 -11.28
CA ALA A 199 6.69 1.01 -12.50
C ALA A 199 5.37 1.60 -13.05
N ILE A 200 4.40 1.91 -12.18
CA ILE A 200 3.16 2.61 -12.57
C ILE A 200 3.47 4.03 -13.04
N PHE A 201 4.40 4.73 -12.38
CA PHE A 201 4.86 6.05 -12.81
C PHE A 201 5.49 5.96 -14.20
N ALA A 202 6.34 4.97 -14.50
CA ALA A 202 6.91 4.79 -15.83
C ALA A 202 5.83 4.60 -16.91
N TYR A 203 4.72 3.95 -16.57
CA TYR A 203 3.62 3.69 -17.50
C TYR A 203 2.99 4.98 -18.06
N ASN A 204 2.74 5.99 -17.21
CA ASN A 204 1.99 7.21 -17.58
C ASN A 204 2.77 8.52 -17.38
N HIS A 205 3.86 8.51 -16.62
CA HIS A 205 4.70 9.65 -16.20
C HIS A 205 3.97 10.66 -15.32
N SER A 206 3.02 10.18 -14.50
CA SER A 206 2.20 11.00 -13.61
C SER A 206 2.04 10.35 -12.25
N TRP A 207 2.49 11.02 -11.20
CA TRP A 207 2.22 10.59 -9.82
C TRP A 207 0.72 10.64 -9.48
N GLY A 208 -0.06 11.52 -10.11
CA GLY A 208 -1.52 11.49 -9.96
C GLY A 208 -2.16 10.25 -10.58
N TYR A 209 -1.52 9.67 -11.60
CA TYR A 209 -1.94 8.40 -12.17
C TYR A 209 -1.57 7.22 -11.26
N VAL A 210 -0.38 7.24 -10.66
CA VAL A 210 0.01 6.27 -9.61
C VAL A 210 -1.05 6.24 -8.51
N ASP A 211 -1.48 7.41 -8.03
CA ASP A 211 -2.49 7.52 -6.97
C ASP A 211 -3.85 6.97 -7.37
N GLU A 212 -4.26 7.25 -8.61
CA GLU A 212 -5.51 6.74 -9.16
C GLU A 212 -5.47 5.21 -9.23
N VAL A 213 -4.38 4.64 -9.77
CA VAL A 213 -4.19 3.20 -9.88
C VAL A 213 -4.15 2.54 -8.51
N THR A 214 -3.38 3.06 -7.57
CA THR A 214 -3.29 2.53 -6.20
C THR A 214 -4.64 2.62 -5.49
N SER A 215 -5.37 3.74 -5.63
CA SER A 215 -6.71 3.89 -5.05
C SER A 215 -7.74 2.92 -5.62
N TRP A 216 -7.65 2.58 -6.91
CA TRP A 216 -8.49 1.54 -7.50
C TRP A 216 -8.07 0.14 -7.02
N ALA A 217 -6.77 -0.10 -6.84
CA ALA A 217 -6.24 -1.40 -6.43
C ALA A 217 -6.73 -1.78 -5.03
N ASP A 218 -6.78 -0.79 -4.13
CA ASP A 218 -7.34 -0.95 -2.78
C ASP A 218 -8.84 -1.24 -2.81
N ARG A 219 -9.60 -0.61 -3.73
CA ARG A 219 -11.05 -0.88 -3.87
C ARG A 219 -11.33 -2.27 -4.45
N TYR A 220 -10.43 -2.78 -5.28
CA TYR A 220 -10.59 -4.07 -5.92
C TYR A 220 -10.18 -5.26 -5.05
N ALA A 221 -9.30 -5.06 -4.07
CA ALA A 221 -8.94 -6.08 -3.10
C ALA A 221 -9.99 -6.22 -1.96
N GLU A 222 -10.22 -7.44 -1.48
CA GLU A 222 -10.98 -7.69 -0.25
C GLU A 222 -10.07 -7.58 0.99
N GLY A 223 -10.36 -6.62 1.88
CA GLY A 223 -9.57 -6.35 3.09
C GLY A 223 -8.59 -5.18 2.92
N ASP A 224 -7.91 -4.79 4.02
CA ASP A 224 -6.85 -3.77 4.01
C ASP A 224 -5.61 -4.38 3.31
N PHE A 225 -5.55 -4.30 1.98
CA PHE A 225 -4.36 -4.64 1.22
C PHE A 225 -3.45 -3.41 1.20
N GLU A 226 -2.36 -3.45 1.96
CA GLU A 226 -1.36 -2.39 1.91
C GLU A 226 -0.48 -2.57 0.66
N THR A 227 -0.55 -1.60 -0.24
CA THR A 227 0.45 -1.40 -1.31
C THR A 227 1.81 -0.92 -0.76
N SER A 228 1.90 -0.67 0.56
CA SER A 228 3.11 -0.29 1.30
C SER A 228 4.25 -1.33 1.27
N GLY A 229 4.03 -2.51 0.70
CA GLY A 229 5.04 -3.56 0.57
C GLY A 229 6.29 -3.14 -0.20
N SER A 230 6.19 -2.17 -1.13
CA SER A 230 7.33 -1.56 -1.84
C SER A 230 8.07 -0.54 -0.96
N VAL A 231 7.34 0.32 -0.26
CA VAL A 231 7.91 1.33 0.66
C VAL A 231 8.63 0.68 1.86
N GLN A 232 8.16 -0.47 2.35
CA GLN A 232 8.83 -1.23 3.41
C GLN A 232 10.03 -2.06 2.93
N ARG A 233 10.14 -2.34 1.63
CA ARG A 233 11.28 -3.08 1.07
C ARG A 233 12.47 -2.19 0.75
N ALA A 234 12.22 -0.92 0.41
CA ALA A 234 13.27 0.06 0.11
C ALA A 234 13.98 0.62 1.35
N VAL A 235 13.37 0.57 2.54
CA VAL A 235 13.91 1.24 3.76
C VAL A 235 14.55 0.28 4.79
N ASN A 236 14.54 -1.05 4.58
CA ASN A 236 15.10 -1.97 5.57
C ASN A 236 16.10 -2.97 4.99
N CYS A 237 17.37 -2.55 4.82
CA CYS A 237 18.53 -3.46 4.76
C CYS A 237 19.92 -2.80 4.97
N GLU A 238 20.05 -1.56 5.48
CA GLU A 238 21.38 -1.04 5.85
C GLU A 238 21.68 -1.36 7.32
N LEU A 239 22.53 -2.36 7.51
CA LEU A 239 23.12 -2.73 8.79
C LEU A 239 24.47 -2.02 8.92
N ASP A 240 24.83 -1.60 10.13
CA ASP A 240 26.18 -1.12 10.38
C ASP A 240 27.22 -2.26 10.27
N ASP A 241 28.50 -1.92 10.39
CA ASP A 241 29.62 -2.89 10.36
C ASP A 241 29.50 -3.98 11.46
N GLU A 242 28.60 -3.83 12.43
CA GLU A 242 28.36 -4.74 13.55
C GLU A 242 27.08 -5.57 13.39
N GLY A 243 26.30 -5.34 12.32
CA GLY A 243 25.10 -6.10 11.98
C GLY A 243 23.82 -5.64 12.68
N GLU A 244 23.82 -4.43 13.26
CA GLU A 244 22.66 -3.84 13.92
C GLU A 244 21.93 -2.84 12.99
N PRO A 245 20.60 -2.71 13.11
CA PRO A 245 19.85 -1.70 12.34
C PRO A 245 20.25 -0.30 12.79
N ILE A 246 20.62 0.56 11.83
CA ILE A 246 21.05 1.94 12.12
C ILE A 246 19.86 2.74 12.66
N SER A 247 19.90 3.05 13.95
CA SER A 247 18.84 3.78 14.67
C SER A 247 18.81 5.27 14.31
N LEU A 248 18.08 5.60 13.24
CA LEU A 248 17.58 6.94 12.86
C LEU A 248 16.03 7.03 12.92
N LEU A 249 15.39 5.99 13.46
CA LEU A 249 14.00 5.62 13.17
C LEU A 249 12.90 6.49 13.81
N ALA A 250 13.15 7.16 14.95
CA ALA A 250 12.08 7.89 15.65
C ALA A 250 11.61 9.17 14.92
N SER A 251 12.50 9.85 14.20
CA SER A 251 12.11 11.01 13.37
C SER A 251 11.60 10.62 12.00
N SER A 252 12.06 9.50 11.43
CA SER A 252 11.57 9.02 10.14
C SER A 252 10.15 8.47 10.24
N ASP A 253 9.79 7.77 11.32
CA ASP A 253 8.43 7.25 11.51
C ASP A 253 7.42 8.39 11.62
N LEU A 254 7.74 9.44 12.40
CA LEU A 254 6.87 10.61 12.51
C LEU A 254 6.82 11.46 11.23
N ALA A 255 7.94 11.58 10.51
CA ALA A 255 7.97 12.26 9.22
C ALA A 255 7.13 11.49 8.19
N GLN A 256 7.21 10.17 8.20
CA GLN A 256 6.43 9.28 7.35
C GLN A 256 4.93 9.40 7.67
N ASP A 257 4.52 9.29 8.94
CA ASP A 257 3.12 9.46 9.36
C ASP A 257 2.52 10.81 8.90
N VAL A 258 3.33 11.87 8.95
CA VAL A 258 2.93 13.23 8.53
C VAL A 258 2.78 13.29 7.01
N VAL A 259 3.72 12.72 6.26
CA VAL A 259 3.69 12.67 4.80
C VAL A 259 2.53 11.82 4.30
N GLU A 260 2.37 10.61 4.83
CA GLU A 260 1.30 9.68 4.48
C GLU A 260 -0.07 10.32 4.69
N TRP A 261 -0.28 10.94 5.86
CA TRP A 261 -1.53 11.66 6.11
C TRP A 261 -1.77 12.78 5.09
N ALA A 262 -0.73 13.53 4.71
CA ALA A 262 -0.87 14.60 3.72
C ALA A 262 -1.19 14.04 2.32
N MET A 263 -0.59 12.90 1.96
CA MET A 263 -0.80 12.18 0.71
C MET A 263 -2.23 11.60 0.62
N ASP A 264 -2.82 11.17 1.74
CA ASP A 264 -4.23 10.75 1.83
C ASP A 264 -5.23 11.87 1.52
N GLN A 265 -4.78 13.13 1.53
CA GLN A 265 -5.65 14.26 1.20
C GLN A 265 -5.69 14.56 -0.30
N ARG A 266 -4.89 13.86 -1.11
CA ARG A 266 -4.89 14.03 -2.57
C ARG A 266 -6.28 13.76 -3.16
N GLY A 267 -6.59 14.46 -4.25
CA GLY A 267 -7.92 14.44 -4.87
C GLY A 267 -8.96 15.35 -4.20
N LYS A 268 -8.76 15.77 -2.94
CA LYS A 268 -9.67 16.71 -2.27
C LYS A 268 -9.57 18.12 -2.86
N PRO A 269 -10.65 18.92 -2.87
CA PRO A 269 -10.62 20.26 -3.42
C PRO A 269 -9.81 21.23 -2.53
N TYR A 270 -9.19 22.20 -3.19
CA TYR A 270 -8.72 23.41 -2.50
C TYR A 270 -9.91 24.28 -2.11
N VAL A 271 -9.96 24.70 -0.84
CA VAL A 271 -10.90 25.74 -0.38
C VAL A 271 -10.17 26.71 0.52
N TRP A 272 -10.19 28.00 0.16
CA TRP A 272 -9.56 29.05 0.96
C TRP A 272 -10.03 29.02 2.41
N SER A 273 -9.09 29.06 3.36
CA SER A 273 -9.32 28.97 4.79
C SER A 273 -9.74 27.59 5.32
N ALA A 274 -9.87 26.55 4.49
CA ALA A 274 -10.28 25.22 4.93
C ALA A 274 -9.15 24.47 5.64
N THR A 275 -9.52 23.63 6.62
CA THR A 275 -8.63 22.82 7.45
C THR A 275 -9.12 21.37 7.59
N GLY A 276 -9.87 20.89 6.59
CA GLY A 276 -10.41 19.53 6.56
C GLY A 276 -11.81 19.36 7.17
N PRO A 277 -12.34 18.11 7.12
CA PRO A 277 -11.72 16.94 6.50
C PRO A 277 -11.95 16.85 4.98
N ASP A 278 -12.94 17.57 4.45
CA ASP A 278 -13.40 17.42 3.06
C ASP A 278 -12.61 18.29 2.06
N ALA A 279 -11.91 19.32 2.54
CA ALA A 279 -11.16 20.28 1.74
C ALA A 279 -10.08 20.97 2.58
N PHE A 280 -9.01 21.43 1.95
CA PHE A 280 -7.92 22.13 2.63
C PHE A 280 -7.45 23.36 1.82
N ASP A 281 -6.90 24.36 2.50
CA ASP A 281 -5.94 25.27 1.87
C ASP A 281 -4.50 24.83 2.15
N CYS A 282 -3.53 25.52 1.54
CA CYS A 282 -2.11 25.17 1.61
C CYS A 282 -1.60 24.93 3.04
N SER A 283 -1.78 25.91 3.90
CA SER A 283 -1.36 25.85 5.30
C SER A 283 -2.29 25.00 6.18
N GLY A 284 -3.55 24.82 5.79
CA GLY A 284 -4.49 23.93 6.44
C GLY A 284 -4.14 22.45 6.22
N LEU A 285 -3.65 22.10 5.03
CA LEU A 285 -3.15 20.76 4.71
C LEU A 285 -1.95 20.40 5.58
N THR A 286 -0.92 21.26 5.60
CA THR A 286 0.28 21.04 6.43
C THR A 286 -0.04 21.03 7.92
N GLN A 287 -0.95 21.90 8.38
CA GLN A 287 -1.42 21.88 9.76
C GLN A 287 -2.12 20.57 10.12
N GLY A 288 -2.98 20.06 9.23
CA GLY A 288 -3.66 18.78 9.43
C GLY A 288 -2.68 17.60 9.50
N ALA A 289 -1.68 17.61 8.63
CA ALA A 289 -0.64 16.58 8.56
C ALA A 289 0.16 16.49 9.85
N TYR A 290 0.67 17.61 10.36
CA TYR A 290 1.32 17.61 11.68
C TYR A 290 0.34 17.31 12.82
N GLY A 291 -0.93 17.70 12.66
CA GLY A 291 -1.99 17.38 13.61
C GLY A 291 -2.27 15.87 13.74
N SER A 292 -2.04 15.07 12.70
CA SER A 292 -2.27 13.62 12.70
C SER A 292 -1.40 12.91 13.74
N ILE A 293 -0.17 13.37 13.90
CA ILE A 293 0.78 12.87 14.92
C ILE A 293 0.64 13.56 16.28
N GLY A 294 -0.36 14.43 16.43
CA GLY A 294 -0.61 15.19 17.67
C GLY A 294 0.22 16.46 17.81
N VAL A 295 0.83 16.96 16.72
CA VAL A 295 1.63 18.19 16.72
C VAL A 295 0.81 19.37 16.19
N SER A 296 0.74 20.43 16.98
CA SER A 296 0.16 21.69 16.55
C SER A 296 1.24 22.61 15.97
N ILE A 297 1.05 23.00 14.71
CA ILE A 297 1.80 24.08 14.05
C ILE A 297 0.88 25.27 13.74
N PRO A 298 1.43 26.49 13.50
CA PRO A 298 0.62 27.66 13.20
C PRO A 298 -0.28 27.51 11.97
N ARG A 299 -1.39 28.26 11.95
CA ARG A 299 -2.44 28.11 10.93
C ARG A 299 -2.08 28.68 9.57
N VAL A 300 -1.33 29.78 9.51
CA VAL A 300 -1.07 30.50 8.26
C VAL A 300 0.36 30.26 7.80
N SER A 301 0.58 30.21 6.48
CA SER A 301 1.89 29.90 5.88
C SER A 301 3.01 30.83 6.34
N GLN A 302 2.70 32.10 6.62
CA GLN A 302 3.67 33.08 7.13
C GLN A 302 4.18 32.71 8.53
N ASP A 303 3.27 32.26 9.39
CA ASP A 303 3.62 31.85 10.75
C ASP A 303 4.29 30.48 10.76
N GLN A 304 3.89 29.56 9.87
CA GLN A 304 4.59 28.29 9.68
C GLN A 304 6.04 28.51 9.23
N TRP A 305 6.25 29.46 8.30
CA TRP A 305 7.58 29.88 7.90
C TRP A 305 8.36 30.48 9.07
N ALA A 306 7.77 31.34 9.90
CA ALA A 306 8.47 31.89 11.06
C ALA A 306 8.76 30.84 12.16
N PHE A 307 7.93 29.80 12.23
CA PHE A 307 7.99 28.76 13.26
C PHE A 307 9.05 27.69 12.98
N GLY A 308 9.10 27.15 11.76
CA GLY A 308 10.00 26.04 11.45
C GLY A 308 11.49 26.45 11.38
N PRO A 309 12.40 25.67 11.99
CA PRO A 309 13.84 25.76 11.73
C PRO A 309 14.13 25.77 10.23
N LYS A 310 14.96 26.71 9.77
CA LYS A 310 15.35 26.83 8.35
C LYS A 310 16.36 25.75 8.01
N ILE A 311 16.21 25.14 6.84
CA ILE A 311 17.18 24.18 6.30
C ILE A 311 17.77 24.70 4.98
N PRO A 312 19.03 24.38 4.67
CA PRO A 312 19.61 24.62 3.35
C PRO A 312 18.86 23.87 2.25
N GLU A 313 18.84 24.44 1.06
CA GLU A 313 18.35 23.77 -0.15
C GLU A 313 19.26 22.58 -0.49
N GLY A 314 18.66 21.43 -0.83
CA GLY A 314 19.32 20.14 -1.03
C GLY A 314 19.46 19.31 0.25
N GLU A 315 19.02 19.82 1.41
CA GLU A 315 18.99 19.07 2.68
C GLU A 315 17.55 18.76 3.13
N GLU A 316 16.55 19.11 2.31
CA GLU A 316 15.16 18.76 2.54
C GLU A 316 14.93 17.26 2.57
N GLN A 317 14.03 16.86 3.46
CA GLN A 317 13.60 15.48 3.67
C GLN A 317 12.06 15.42 3.59
N PRO A 318 11.48 14.24 3.34
CA PRO A 318 10.04 14.05 3.44
C PRO A 318 9.51 14.58 4.79
N GLY A 319 8.41 15.33 4.73
CA GLY A 319 7.79 15.99 5.90
C GLY A 319 8.27 17.43 6.13
N ASP A 320 9.37 17.86 5.52
CA ASP A 320 9.77 19.26 5.52
C ASP A 320 8.77 20.12 4.74
N LEU A 321 8.71 21.41 5.07
CA LEU A 321 7.82 22.36 4.42
C LEU A 321 8.60 23.25 3.45
N VAL A 322 8.11 23.35 2.22
CA VAL A 322 8.64 24.23 1.17
C VAL A 322 7.73 25.43 0.98
N PHE A 323 8.32 26.62 0.88
CA PHE A 323 7.58 27.89 0.87
C PHE A 323 7.86 28.69 -0.39
N PHE A 324 6.84 29.40 -0.88
CA PHE A 324 6.92 30.12 -2.15
C PHE A 324 6.57 31.60 -2.02
N ASP A 325 7.32 32.44 -2.74
CA ASP A 325 7.06 33.87 -2.86
C ASP A 325 6.04 34.15 -3.98
N VAL A 326 4.75 33.96 -3.66
CA VAL A 326 3.64 34.15 -4.61
C VAL A 326 3.22 35.63 -4.73
N ASN A 327 3.39 36.42 -3.67
CA ASN A 327 2.92 37.81 -3.62
C ASN A 327 3.98 38.83 -4.07
N GLY A 328 5.18 38.36 -4.45
CA GLY A 328 6.28 39.17 -4.95
C GLY A 328 7.32 39.50 -3.87
N PRO A 329 8.52 39.94 -4.29
CA PRO A 329 9.71 40.00 -3.44
C PRO A 329 9.46 40.75 -2.13
N GLY A 330 9.40 40.00 -1.04
CA GLY A 330 9.10 40.54 0.29
C GLY A 330 9.43 39.61 1.45
N GLY A 331 9.97 38.41 1.17
CA GLY A 331 10.40 37.45 2.18
C GLY A 331 9.26 36.83 3.00
N THR A 332 8.02 36.98 2.54
CA THR A 332 6.81 36.47 3.21
C THR A 332 6.13 35.49 2.27
N PRO A 333 5.95 34.21 2.66
CA PRO A 333 5.40 33.23 1.75
C PRO A 333 3.93 33.51 1.44
N GLY A 334 3.54 33.27 0.19
CA GLY A 334 2.15 33.24 -0.25
C GLY A 334 1.58 31.82 -0.33
N HIS A 335 2.44 30.80 -0.35
CA HIS A 335 2.07 29.40 -0.42
C HIS A 335 3.06 28.52 0.36
N VAL A 336 2.58 27.34 0.78
CA VAL A 336 3.35 26.29 1.43
C VAL A 336 2.92 24.93 0.91
N GLY A 337 3.88 24.03 0.68
CA GLY A 337 3.65 22.61 0.44
C GLY A 337 4.52 21.76 1.36
N MET A 338 4.31 20.45 1.34
CA MET A 338 5.07 19.48 2.12
C MET A 338 5.89 18.60 1.21
N VAL A 339 7.21 18.58 1.40
CA VAL A 339 8.15 17.74 0.67
C VAL A 339 7.80 16.27 0.92
N VAL A 340 7.74 15.49 -0.16
CA VAL A 340 7.48 14.04 -0.09
C VAL A 340 8.68 13.21 -0.55
N GLY A 341 9.68 13.83 -1.16
CA GLY A 341 10.89 13.17 -1.69
C GLY A 341 11.20 13.64 -3.11
N ASP A 342 12.44 13.44 -3.58
CA ASP A 342 12.83 13.52 -5.00
C ASP A 342 12.37 14.76 -5.79
N GLY A 343 12.45 15.95 -5.20
CA GLY A 343 12.01 17.17 -5.88
C GLY A 343 10.50 17.42 -5.83
N LEU A 344 9.74 16.55 -5.16
CA LEU A 344 8.28 16.57 -5.11
C LEU A 344 7.75 17.10 -3.78
N MET A 345 6.55 17.68 -3.85
CA MET A 345 5.74 18.03 -2.71
C MET A 345 4.26 17.71 -2.92
N VAL A 346 3.55 17.42 -1.84
CA VAL A 346 2.09 17.46 -1.80
C VAL A 346 1.61 18.86 -1.41
N GLU A 347 0.61 19.36 -2.12
CA GLU A 347 0.11 20.72 -1.89
C GLU A 347 -1.37 20.90 -2.20
N ALA A 348 -1.96 21.91 -1.55
CA ALA A 348 -3.23 22.49 -1.91
C ALA A 348 -2.97 23.91 -2.44
N TRP A 349 -2.86 24.09 -3.76
CA TRP A 349 -2.35 25.35 -4.36
C TRP A 349 -3.39 26.48 -4.45
N CYS A 350 -4.48 26.27 -5.20
CA CYS A 350 -5.48 27.33 -5.45
C CYS A 350 -6.82 26.75 -5.89
N THR A 351 -7.90 27.53 -5.76
CA THR A 351 -9.29 27.14 -6.08
C THR A 351 -9.46 26.56 -7.50
N ASP A 352 -8.82 27.15 -8.50
CA ASP A 352 -9.00 26.78 -9.92
C ASP A 352 -7.77 26.05 -10.48
N CYS A 353 -6.91 25.52 -9.60
CA CYS A 353 -5.64 24.90 -9.99
C CYS A 353 -5.65 23.38 -9.85
N GLY A 354 -6.83 22.79 -9.72
CA GLY A 354 -7.02 21.36 -9.48
C GLY A 354 -7.04 20.98 -8.00
N PRO A 355 -7.25 19.68 -7.72
CA PRO A 355 -7.30 19.17 -6.36
C PRO A 355 -5.91 19.20 -5.69
N ILE A 356 -5.89 18.81 -4.42
CA ILE A 356 -4.65 18.47 -3.72
C ILE A 356 -3.92 17.38 -4.51
N ALA A 357 -2.65 17.59 -4.79
CA ALA A 357 -1.86 16.71 -5.64
C ALA A 357 -0.37 16.81 -5.31
N THR A 358 0.38 15.80 -5.76
CA THR A 358 1.84 15.79 -5.74
C THR A 358 2.38 16.49 -6.99
N ARG A 359 3.34 17.40 -6.82
CA ARG A 359 3.98 18.16 -7.91
C ARG A 359 5.44 18.46 -7.60
N GLU A 360 6.24 18.59 -8.65
CA GLU A 360 7.63 19.10 -8.57
C GLU A 360 7.66 20.52 -7.98
N TYR A 361 8.36 20.74 -6.87
CA TYR A 361 8.42 22.07 -6.26
C TYR A 361 9.30 23.06 -7.02
N ASP A 362 10.20 22.59 -7.90
CA ASP A 362 11.08 23.41 -8.73
C ASP A 362 10.66 23.46 -10.21
N ALA A 363 9.42 23.02 -10.51
CA ALA A 363 8.87 22.98 -11.86
C ALA A 363 9.02 24.33 -12.63
N PRO A 364 9.37 24.29 -13.93
CA PRO A 364 9.46 25.49 -14.75
C PRO A 364 8.17 26.33 -14.74
N GLY A 365 8.28 27.64 -14.47
CA GLY A 365 7.15 28.56 -14.46
C GLY A 365 6.43 28.69 -13.11
N ARG A 366 6.91 27.99 -12.07
CA ARG A 366 6.43 28.15 -10.70
C ARG A 366 6.92 29.46 -10.06
N SER A 367 6.21 29.91 -9.01
CA SER A 367 6.70 30.96 -8.12
C SER A 367 8.05 30.57 -7.50
N ALA A 368 8.90 31.56 -7.22
CA ALA A 368 10.21 31.29 -6.64
C ALA A 368 10.11 30.65 -5.25
N ILE A 369 10.95 29.64 -5.00
CA ILE A 369 11.11 29.06 -3.67
C ILE A 369 11.74 30.12 -2.76
N LEU A 370 11.07 30.38 -1.64
CA LEU A 370 11.56 31.23 -0.57
C LEU A 370 12.53 30.46 0.35
N GLY A 371 12.29 29.16 0.52
CA GLY A 371 13.15 28.23 1.24
C GLY A 371 12.35 27.13 1.91
N PHE A 372 13.05 26.36 2.74
CA PHE A 372 12.52 25.17 3.39
C PHE A 372 12.58 25.28 4.92
N THR A 373 11.71 24.54 5.62
CA THR A 373 11.78 24.39 7.07
C THR A 373 11.53 22.97 7.54
N ARG A 374 12.06 22.61 8.71
CA ARG A 374 11.84 21.32 9.37
C ARG A 374 11.10 21.46 10.71
N PRO A 375 9.75 21.51 10.71
CA PRO A 375 8.97 21.67 11.94
C PRO A 375 9.23 20.61 13.01
N LEU A 376 9.50 19.35 12.64
CA LEU A 376 9.82 18.27 13.61
C LEU A 376 11.03 18.58 14.49
N GLU A 377 11.95 19.42 14.01
CA GLU A 377 13.11 19.83 14.80
C GLU A 377 12.83 20.98 15.77
N HIS A 378 11.67 21.64 15.66
CA HIS A 378 11.32 22.78 16.49
C HIS A 378 11.15 22.36 17.97
N PRO A 379 11.69 23.13 18.94
CA PRO A 379 11.60 22.78 20.36
C PRO A 379 10.17 22.56 20.87
N ASP A 380 9.21 23.39 20.42
CA ASP A 380 7.81 23.24 20.83
C ASP A 380 7.15 22.00 20.23
N VAL A 381 7.61 21.54 19.06
CA VAL A 381 7.12 20.30 18.44
C VAL A 381 7.67 19.11 19.21
N LYS A 382 8.97 19.10 19.50
CA LYS A 382 9.61 18.08 20.35
C LYS A 382 8.95 17.99 21.73
N ALA A 383 8.58 19.14 22.32
CA ALA A 383 7.87 19.18 23.59
C ALA A 383 6.45 18.59 23.53
N GLN A 384 5.74 18.76 22.40
CA GLN A 384 4.42 18.17 22.18
C GLN A 384 4.48 16.65 22.01
N LEU A 385 5.53 16.15 21.35
CA LEU A 385 5.75 14.73 21.10
C LEU A 385 6.24 13.97 22.33
N GLY A 386 6.87 14.65 23.30
CA GLY A 386 7.35 14.03 24.53
C GLY A 386 8.34 12.89 24.25
N ASP A 387 8.10 11.71 24.83
CA ASP A 387 8.97 10.52 24.64
C ASP A 387 8.93 9.96 23.20
N ARG A 388 7.97 10.37 22.35
CA ARG A 388 7.91 9.96 20.93
C ARG A 388 8.94 10.66 20.05
N ALA A 389 9.66 11.66 20.57
CA ALA A 389 10.64 12.45 19.81
C ALA A 389 12.09 11.91 19.92
N GLN A 390 12.33 10.85 20.69
CA GLN A 390 13.67 10.33 21.03
C GLN A 390 14.04 9.05 20.28
#